data_AF-A0A2G8JL75-F1
#
_entry.id   AF-A0A2G8JL75-F1
#
_cell.length_a   1.000
_cell.length_b   1.000
_cell.length_c   1.000
_cell.angle_alpha   90.00
_cell.angle_beta   90.00
_cell.angle_gamma   90.00
#
_symmetry.space_group_name_H-M   'P 1'
#
loop_
_entity.id
_entity.type
_entity.pdbx_description
1 polymer ?
#
loop_
_entity_poly.entity_id
_entity_poly.type
_entity_poly.pdbx_seq_one_letter_code
_entity_poly.pdbx_strand_id
1 'polypeptide(L)'
;MCMNTYLFPFWQERIAKAHGSQCGFCTPGMVMSMYALLRNKPVPEIDDVVTALEGNLCRCTGYRPIIEGYKTFTKRSNMMLTNSKSFVIPKA
;
A
#
# COMPACT_ATOMS: atom_id res chain seq x y z
N MET A 1 12.68 1.99 -17.78
CA MET A 1 11.96 1.79 -16.51
C MET A 1 10.50 1.48 -16.83
N CYS A 2 10.17 0.20 -17.06
CA CYS A 2 8.77 -0.20 -17.26
C CYS A 2 8.13 -0.33 -15.87
N MET A 3 7.33 0.65 -15.45
CA MET A 3 6.51 0.48 -14.26
C MET A 3 5.57 -0.69 -14.53
N ASN A 4 5.60 -1.70 -13.67
CA ASN A 4 4.74 -2.86 -13.78
C ASN A 4 3.28 -2.39 -13.69
N THR A 5 2.58 -2.32 -14.83
CA THR A 5 1.24 -1.71 -14.99
C THR A 5 0.17 -2.36 -14.11
N TYR A 6 0.43 -3.55 -13.58
CA TYR A 6 -0.50 -4.30 -12.73
C TYR A 6 -0.45 -3.92 -11.25
N LEU A 7 0.63 -3.30 -10.76
CA LEU A 7 0.74 -2.97 -9.34
C LEU A 7 -0.12 -1.75 -8.98
N PHE A 8 -0.11 -0.72 -9.84
CA PHE A 8 -0.84 0.52 -9.63
C PHE A 8 -2.37 0.35 -9.51
N PRO A 9 -3.06 -0.43 -10.38
CA PRO A 9 -4.48 -0.75 -10.21
C PRO A 9 -4.78 -1.47 -8.90
N PHE A 10 -3.90 -2.37 -8.47
CA PHE A 10 -4.08 -3.12 -7.23
C PHE A 10 -4.01 -2.21 -5.99
N TRP A 11 -3.11 -1.22 -5.99
CA TRP A 11 -3.05 -0.20 -4.94
C TRP A 11 -4.32 0.65 -4.88
N GLN A 12 -4.80 1.09 -6.04
CA GLN A 12 -6.03 1.87 -6.14
C GLN A 12 -7.23 1.09 -5.62
N GLU A 13 -7.35 -0.19 -5.98
CA GLU A 13 -8.44 -1.04 -5.52
C GLU A 13 -8.45 -1.20 -4.00
N ARG A 14 -7.27 -1.38 -3.38
CA ARG A 14 -7.13 -1.54 -1.92
C ARG A 14 -7.47 -0.24 -1.17
N ILE A 15 -6.99 0.90 -1.65
CA ILE A 15 -7.28 2.21 -1.05
C ILE A 15 -8.76 2.57 -1.23
N ALA A 16 -9.34 2.26 -2.39
CA ALA A 16 -10.77 2.46 -2.64
C ALA A 16 -11.63 1.62 -1.70
N LYS A 17 -11.30 0.33 -1.53
CA LYS A 17 -11.99 -0.58 -0.59
C LYS A 17 -11.84 -0.18 0.88
N ALA A 18 -10.71 0.42 1.24
CA ALA A 18 -10.45 0.89 2.61
C ALA A 18 -11.00 2.30 2.89
N HIS A 19 -11.71 2.93 1.95
CA HIS A 19 -12.12 4.34 2.03
C HIS A 19 -10.94 5.29 2.30
N GLY A 20 -9.75 4.93 1.83
CA GLY A 20 -8.50 5.67 2.01
C GLY A 20 -8.32 6.86 1.06
N SER A 21 -9.32 7.18 0.24
CA SER A 21 -9.31 8.32 -0.68
C SER A 21 -10.65 9.06 -0.64
N GLN A 22 -10.60 10.36 -0.36
CA GLN A 22 -11.75 11.27 -0.45
C GLN A 22 -11.58 12.25 -1.62
N CYS A 23 -10.73 13.28 -1.45
CA CYS A 23 -10.44 14.26 -2.51
C CYS A 23 -9.47 13.75 -3.58
N GLY A 24 -8.81 12.62 -3.36
CA GLY A 24 -7.90 11.98 -4.32
C GLY A 24 -6.53 12.66 -4.52
N PHE A 25 -6.32 13.87 -4.00
CA PHE A 25 -5.10 14.66 -4.28
C PHE A 25 -3.82 14.00 -3.76
N CYS A 26 -3.86 13.44 -2.55
CA CYS A 26 -2.70 12.79 -1.93
C CYS A 26 -2.52 11.32 -2.37
N THR A 27 -3.52 10.73 -3.01
CA THR A 27 -3.53 9.30 -3.40
C THR A 27 -2.35 8.88 -4.26
N PRO A 28 -1.93 9.60 -5.32
CA PRO A 28 -0.77 9.18 -6.13
C PRO A 28 0.55 9.19 -5.32
N GLY A 29 0.74 10.15 -4.41
CA GLY A 29 1.93 10.20 -3.54
C GLY A 29 2.01 9.00 -2.59
N MET A 30 0.89 8.69 -1.94
CA MET A 30 0.77 7.52 -1.06
C MET A 30 1.09 6.20 -1.80
N VAL A 31 0.56 6.04 -3.02
CA VAL A 31 0.81 4.85 -3.85
C VAL A 31 2.29 4.75 -4.25
N MET A 32 2.92 5.85 -4.64
CA MET A 32 4.32 5.84 -5.07
C MET A 32 5.30 5.60 -3.92
N SER A 33 5.07 6.17 -2.74
CA SER A 33 5.91 5.90 -1.57
C SER A 33 5.83 4.45 -1.14
N MET A 34 4.63 3.87 -1.16
CA MET A 34 4.46 2.47 -0.82
C MET A 34 5.03 1.55 -1.90
N TYR A 35 4.92 1.92 -3.18
CA TYR A 35 5.61 1.22 -4.28
C TYR A 35 7.13 1.18 -4.05
N ALA A 36 7.74 2.30 -3.68
CA ALA A 36 9.16 2.38 -3.37
C ALA A 36 9.54 1.49 -2.17
N LEU A 37 8.70 1.48 -1.12
CA LEU A 37 8.91 0.61 0.03
C LEU A 37 8.90 -0.87 -0.36
N LEU A 38 7.90 -1.32 -1.14
CA LEU A 38 7.80 -2.74 -1.55
C LEU A 38 8.91 -3.17 -2.51
N ARG A 39 9.45 -2.24 -3.30
CA ARG A 39 10.63 -2.50 -4.14
C ARG A 39 11.89 -2.77 -3.32
N ASN A 40 12.05 -2.06 -2.21
CA ASN A 40 13.22 -2.21 -1.32
C ASN A 40 13.05 -3.36 -0.31
N LYS A 41 11.84 -3.50 0.25
CA LYS A 41 11.48 -4.49 1.27
C LYS A 41 10.18 -5.18 0.85
N PRO A 42 10.22 -6.39 0.25
CA PRO A 42 9.03 -7.06 -0.28
C PRO A 42 8.03 -7.46 0.82
N VAL A 43 8.48 -7.50 2.07
CA VAL A 43 7.64 -7.77 3.24
C VAL A 43 7.90 -6.70 4.30
N PRO A 44 7.22 -5.53 4.21
CA PRO A 44 7.35 -4.47 5.18
C PRO A 44 6.63 -4.81 6.49
N GLU A 45 7.09 -4.24 7.59
CA GLU A 45 6.38 -4.18 8.86
C GLU A 45 5.53 -2.91 8.92
N ILE A 46 4.65 -2.81 9.92
CA ILE A 46 3.75 -1.67 10.06
C ILE A 46 4.54 -0.36 10.27
N ASP A 47 5.65 -0.41 11.00
CA ASP A 47 6.49 0.76 11.25
C ASP A 47 7.17 1.28 9.98
N ASP A 48 7.56 0.38 9.06
CA ASP A 48 8.09 0.77 7.75
C ASP A 48 7.03 1.49 6.91
N VAL A 49 5.77 1.02 6.99
CA VAL A 49 4.64 1.64 6.28
C VAL A 49 4.38 3.03 6.83
N VAL A 50 4.37 3.21 8.15
CA VAL A 50 4.20 4.53 8.78
C VAL A 50 5.31 5.46 8.33
N THR A 51 6.56 5.03 8.42
CA THR A 51 7.74 5.81 7.99
C THR A 51 7.65 6.22 6.53
N ALA A 52 7.22 5.33 5.64
CA ALA A 52 7.05 5.65 4.21
C ALA A 52 5.92 6.67 3.95
N LEU A 53 4.96 6.81 4.86
CA LEU A 53 3.81 7.70 4.73
C LEU A 53 3.98 9.02 5.47
N GLU A 54 4.97 9.14 6.37
CA GLU A 54 5.29 10.41 7.06
C GLU A 54 5.57 11.55 6.09
N GLY A 55 6.16 11.25 4.94
CA GLY A 55 6.41 12.23 3.86
C GLY A 55 5.19 12.60 3.02
N ASN A 56 4.05 11.91 3.20
CA ASN A 56 2.84 12.14 2.41
C ASN A 56 1.73 12.79 3.26
N LEU A 57 1.40 14.04 2.94
CA LEU A 57 0.38 14.78 3.66
C LEU A 57 -1.04 14.46 3.14
N CYS A 58 -1.94 14.07 4.04
CA CYS A 58 -3.36 13.92 3.74
C CYS A 58 -4.22 14.76 4.70
N ARG A 59 -5.08 15.62 4.13
CA ARG A 59 -5.96 16.49 4.91
C ARG A 59 -7.37 15.94 5.11
N CYS A 60 -7.79 14.97 4.29
CA CYS A 60 -9.20 14.52 4.28
C CYS A 60 -9.43 13.25 5.10
N THR A 61 -8.56 12.24 4.99
CA THR A 61 -8.86 10.89 5.49
C THR A 61 -8.38 10.62 6.91
N GLY A 62 -7.49 11.45 7.45
CA GLY A 62 -6.92 11.26 8.80
C GLY A 62 -6.02 10.03 8.92
N TYR A 63 -5.42 9.55 7.82
CA TYR A 63 -4.42 8.47 7.73
C TYR A 63 -4.86 7.06 8.13
N ARG A 64 -5.79 6.92 9.06
CA ARG A 64 -6.28 5.64 9.57
C ARG A 64 -6.77 4.67 8.48
N PRO A 65 -7.65 5.06 7.54
CA PRO A 65 -8.10 4.15 6.47
C PRO A 65 -6.97 3.81 5.48
N ILE A 66 -6.01 4.72 5.29
CA ILE A 66 -4.84 4.50 4.42
C ILE A 66 -3.94 3.42 5.04
N ILE A 67 -3.61 3.56 6.32
CA ILE A 67 -2.79 2.59 7.07
C ILE A 67 -3.50 1.22 7.13
N GLU A 68 -4.82 1.18 7.34
CA GLU A 68 -5.58 -0.08 7.33
C GLU A 68 -5.55 -0.78 5.97
N GLY A 69 -5.68 -0.03 4.87
CA GLY A 69 -5.47 -0.57 3.53
C GLY A 69 -4.07 -1.15 3.32
N TYR A 70 -3.05 -0.57 3.97
CA TYR A 70 -1.67 -1.02 3.86
C TYR A 70 -1.28 -2.18 4.78
N LYS A 71 -2.00 -2.39 5.88
CA LYS A 71 -1.81 -3.57 6.74
C LYS A 71 -1.93 -4.89 5.97
N THR A 72 -2.73 -4.92 4.90
CA THR A 72 -2.87 -6.13 4.05
C THR A 72 -1.60 -6.56 3.34
N PHE A 73 -0.56 -5.71 3.34
CA PHE A 73 0.75 -5.99 2.75
C PHE A 73 1.82 -6.37 3.79
N THR A 74 1.49 -6.33 5.09
CA THR A 74 2.44 -6.58 6.19
C THR A 74 2.34 -8.00 6.75
N LYS A 75 3.46 -8.50 7.29
CA LYS A 75 3.64 -9.89 7.75
C LYS A 75 2.74 -10.33 8.91
N ARG A 76 2.03 -9.40 9.58
CA ARG A 76 1.09 -9.70 10.67
C ARG A 76 -0.31 -10.04 10.14
N SER A 77 -0.37 -10.91 9.15
CA SER A 77 -1.60 -11.46 8.58
C SER A 77 -1.46 -12.97 8.33
N ASN A 78 -0.78 -13.67 9.23
CA ASN A 78 -0.65 -15.13 9.17
C ASN A 78 -1.83 -15.87 9.81
N MET A 79 -3.07 -15.37 9.69
CA MET A 79 -4.28 -16.14 10.04
C MET A 79 -5.59 -15.57 9.47
N MET A 80 -5.67 -15.16 8.19
CA MET A 80 -6.97 -15.07 7.46
C MET A 80 -6.87 -14.77 5.94
N LEU A 81 -5.75 -15.04 5.26
CA LEU A 81 -5.65 -14.93 3.79
C LEU A 81 -4.98 -16.15 3.13
N THR A 82 -5.13 -17.35 3.70
CA THR A 82 -4.61 -18.59 3.09
C THR A 82 -5.48 -19.14 1.96
N ASN A 83 -6.26 -18.32 1.25
CA ASN A 83 -6.97 -18.80 0.07
C ASN A 83 -7.26 -17.77 -1.03
N SER A 84 -6.22 -17.07 -1.52
CA SER A 84 -6.18 -16.71 -2.94
C SER A 84 -4.76 -16.30 -3.36
N LYS A 85 -4.09 -17.24 -4.03
CA LYS A 85 -2.98 -17.08 -4.98
C LYS A 85 -1.88 -16.07 -4.58
N SER A 86 -0.76 -16.63 -4.14
CA SER A 86 0.54 -15.98 -3.94
C SER A 86 0.84 -14.88 -4.96
N PHE A 87 0.68 -13.61 -4.56
CA PHE A 87 1.20 -12.48 -5.32
C PHE A 87 2.65 -12.27 -4.91
N VAL A 88 3.54 -13.03 -5.53
CA VAL A 88 4.98 -12.78 -5.52
C VAL A 88 5.19 -11.56 -6.40
N ILE A 89 5.55 -10.42 -5.81
CA ILE A 89 6.10 -9.30 -6.58
C ILE A 89 7.38 -9.84 -7.22
N PRO A 90 7.45 -10.00 -8.56
CA PRO A 90 8.67 -10.49 -9.18
C PRO A 90 9.78 -9.51 -8.84
N LYS A 91 10.80 -10.00 -8.11
CA LYS A 91 12.08 -9.32 -8.03
C LYS A 91 12.58 -9.18 -9.47
N ALA A 92 12.89 -7.94 -9.84
CA ALA A 92 13.63 -7.68 -11.07
C ALA A 92 15.05 -8.25 -10.92
#